data_AF-A0A9P1CCR7-F1
#
_entry.id   AF-A0A9P1CCR7-F1
#
_cell.length_a   1.000
_cell.length_b   1.000
_cell.length_c   1.000
_cell.angle_alpha   90.00
_cell.angle_beta   90.00
_cell.angle_gamma   90.00
#
_symmetry.space_group_name_H-M   'P 1'
#
loop_
_entity.id
_entity.type
_entity.pdbx_description
1 polymer ?
#
loop_
_entity_poly.entity_id
_entity_poly.type
_entity_poly.pdbx_seq_one_letter_code
_entity_poly.pdbx_strand_id
1 'polypeptide(L)'
;MVPVLFVLLPFLAAASPGLRGDGNAYVDSVQCTGGGALPEDVCFSGSILTQTFDIQVISYDGKTGTVNLKADGSVSAQCDGAEFENQENAITIENDQGCGLSNYDYTVRYCPDQDTLIVNLVKPYNVRVVLNSKSCSAGEV
;
A
#
# COMPACT_ATOMS: atom_id res chain seq x y z
N MET A 1 -18.04 29.56 55.80
CA MET A 1 -17.34 30.57 55.00
C MET A 1 -15.84 30.26 55.10
N VAL A 2 -15.31 29.52 54.12
CA VAL A 2 -13.87 29.20 53.96
C VAL A 2 -13.64 29.17 52.45
N PRO A 3 -12.76 30.01 51.87
CA PRO A 3 -12.48 29.96 50.44
C PRO A 3 -11.33 28.98 50.21
N VAL A 4 -11.59 27.86 49.53
CA VAL A 4 -10.53 26.98 49.02
C VAL A 4 -10.11 27.51 47.65
N LEU A 5 -8.97 28.18 47.65
CA LEU A 5 -8.28 28.71 46.49
C LEU A 5 -7.64 27.54 45.72
N PHE A 6 -8.29 27.06 44.66
CA PHE A 6 -7.70 26.05 43.76
C PHE A 6 -6.78 26.75 42.75
N VAL A 7 -5.47 26.52 42.92
CA VAL A 7 -4.39 27.02 42.07
C VAL A 7 -4.42 26.28 40.73
N LEU A 8 -4.66 27.00 39.64
CA LEU A 8 -4.46 26.55 38.26
C LEU A 8 -2.96 26.44 37.98
N LEU A 9 -2.46 25.22 37.85
CA LEU A 9 -1.14 24.93 37.27
C LEU A 9 -1.29 24.75 35.75
N PRO A 10 -0.58 25.54 34.92
CA PRO A 10 -0.49 25.24 33.49
C PRO A 10 0.51 24.10 33.30
N PHE A 11 0.04 22.93 32.85
CA PHE A 11 0.91 21.89 32.30
C PHE A 11 1.51 22.42 30.98
N LEU A 12 2.71 22.98 31.04
CA LEU A 12 3.57 23.11 29.87
C LEU A 12 4.09 21.71 29.52
N ALA A 13 3.44 21.05 28.56
CA ALA A 13 4.03 19.91 27.88
C ALA A 13 5.03 20.43 26.83
N ALA A 14 6.30 20.54 27.22
CA ALA A 14 7.40 20.69 26.28
C ALA A 14 7.81 19.30 25.80
N ALA A 15 7.43 18.93 24.58
CA ALA A 15 8.03 17.81 23.85
C ALA A 15 8.97 18.37 22.78
N SER A 16 10.24 18.03 22.92
CA SER A 16 11.38 18.47 22.12
C SER A 16 11.27 18.05 20.64
N PRO A 17 11.65 18.91 19.67
CA PRO A 17 11.85 18.47 18.29
C PRO A 17 13.09 17.58 18.22
N GLY A 18 12.87 16.27 18.11
CA GLY A 18 13.92 15.30 17.81
C GLY A 18 14.43 15.51 16.38
N LEU A 19 15.53 16.24 16.22
CA LEU A 19 16.28 16.35 14.97
C LEU A 19 17.16 15.10 14.76
N ARG A 20 16.51 13.94 14.65
CA ARG A 20 17.12 12.72 14.13
C ARG A 20 16.01 11.96 13.43
N GLY A 21 15.98 12.08 12.10
CA GLY A 21 15.04 11.35 11.26
C GLY A 21 15.17 9.87 11.57
N ASP A 22 14.12 9.33 12.20
CA ASP A 22 13.89 7.91 12.26
C ASP A 22 13.80 7.44 10.81
N GLY A 23 14.67 6.53 10.38
CA GLY A 23 14.70 6.04 8.99
C GLY A 23 13.38 5.39 8.56
N ASN A 24 12.45 5.19 9.51
CA ASN A 24 11.09 4.73 9.30
C ASN A 24 10.04 5.86 9.20
N ALA A 25 10.33 7.12 9.51
CA ALA A 25 9.29 8.17 9.50
C ALA A 25 8.71 8.45 8.10
N TYR A 26 9.48 8.22 7.03
CA TYR A 26 8.99 8.26 5.65
C TYR A 26 8.22 6.99 5.25
N VAL A 27 8.55 5.86 5.89
CA VAL A 27 7.85 4.58 5.77
C VAL A 27 6.55 4.59 6.57
N ASP A 28 6.42 5.45 7.58
CA ASP A 28 5.23 5.61 8.42
C ASP A 28 4.31 6.75 7.94
N SER A 29 4.72 7.59 6.99
CA SER A 29 3.94 8.78 6.62
C SER A 29 2.86 8.54 5.57
N VAL A 30 2.84 7.38 4.89
CA VAL A 30 1.68 6.97 4.07
C VAL A 30 0.84 6.01 4.90
N GLN A 31 0.11 6.58 5.86
CA GLN A 31 -0.91 5.84 6.59
C GLN A 31 -2.03 5.53 5.59
N CYS A 32 -2.17 4.27 5.17
CA CYS A 32 -3.42 3.83 4.54
C CYS A 32 -4.51 3.91 5.61
N THR A 33 -5.26 4.99 5.59
CA THR A 33 -6.45 5.18 6.41
C THR A 33 -7.70 4.97 5.55
N GLY A 34 -8.85 4.99 6.21
CA GLY A 34 -10.13 4.94 5.55
C GLY A 34 -10.77 3.58 5.53
N GLY A 35 -12.09 3.60 5.39
CA GLY A 35 -12.90 2.41 5.12
C GLY A 35 -13.39 2.47 3.68
N GLY A 36 -13.30 1.35 2.98
CA GLY A 36 -13.79 1.23 1.61
C GLY A 36 -13.39 -0.13 1.03
N ALA A 37 -14.16 -0.58 0.05
CA ALA A 37 -13.83 -1.79 -0.70
C ALA A 37 -12.87 -1.45 -1.84
N LEU A 38 -12.00 -2.40 -2.19
CA LEU A 38 -11.22 -2.32 -3.41
C LEU A 38 -12.17 -2.21 -4.62
N PRO A 39 -11.94 -1.31 -5.59
CA PRO A 39 -12.80 -1.20 -6.76
C PRO A 39 -12.58 -2.39 -7.71
N GLU A 40 -13.61 -2.72 -8.48
CA GLU A 40 -13.52 -3.67 -9.60
C GLU A 40 -13.27 -2.93 -10.92
N ASP A 41 -12.72 -3.62 -11.92
CA ASP A 41 -12.43 -3.09 -13.27
C ASP A 41 -11.59 -1.80 -13.26
N VAL A 42 -10.65 -1.74 -12.32
CA VAL A 42 -9.73 -0.61 -12.14
C VAL A 42 -8.29 -1.07 -12.31
N CYS A 43 -7.47 -0.18 -12.86
CA CYS A 43 -6.04 -0.39 -13.00
C CYS A 43 -5.30 0.52 -12.04
N PHE A 44 -4.27 -0.02 -11.39
CA PHE A 44 -3.34 0.71 -10.55
C PHE A 44 -1.97 0.67 -11.19
N SER A 45 -1.33 1.83 -11.31
CA SER A 45 -0.04 1.93 -11.96
C SER A 45 0.87 2.93 -11.26
N GLY A 46 2.15 2.62 -11.24
CA GLY A 46 3.17 3.47 -10.66
C GLY A 46 4.56 2.96 -11.00
N SER A 47 5.54 3.83 -10.79
CA SER A 47 6.92 3.51 -11.08
C SER A 47 7.86 4.12 -10.06
N ILE A 48 9.01 3.48 -9.89
CA ILE A 48 10.14 3.98 -9.12
C ILE A 48 11.42 3.68 -9.88
N LEU A 49 12.22 4.72 -10.15
CA LEU A 49 13.44 4.60 -10.98
C LEU A 49 13.13 3.96 -12.35
N THR A 50 13.64 2.75 -12.60
CA THR A 50 13.43 1.96 -13.82
C THR A 50 12.47 0.78 -13.61
N GLN A 51 11.77 0.74 -12.48
CA GLN A 51 10.81 -0.30 -12.13
C GLN A 51 9.40 0.24 -12.31
N THR A 52 8.59 -0.45 -13.08
CA THR A 52 7.14 -0.21 -13.24
C THR A 52 6.37 -1.33 -12.58
N PHE A 53 5.21 -0.99 -12.00
CA PHE A 53 4.23 -1.93 -11.48
C PHE A 53 2.86 -1.56 -12.01
N ASP A 54 2.17 -2.54 -12.58
CA ASP A 54 0.81 -2.43 -13.07
C ASP A 54 -0.02 -3.57 -12.46
N ILE A 55 -1.15 -3.23 -11.87
CA ILE A 55 -2.09 -4.18 -11.26
C ILE A 55 -3.49 -3.85 -11.77
N GLN A 56 -4.14 -4.80 -12.42
CA GLN A 56 -5.54 -4.70 -12.83
C GLN A 56 -6.38 -5.58 -11.91
N VAL A 57 -7.39 -5.00 -11.27
CA VAL A 57 -8.39 -5.75 -10.51
C VAL A 57 -9.49 -6.19 -11.48
N ILE A 58 -9.55 -7.49 -11.78
CA ILE A 58 -10.51 -8.06 -12.73
C ILE A 58 -11.87 -8.27 -12.05
N SER A 59 -11.86 -8.79 -10.83
CA SER A 59 -13.04 -9.09 -10.04
C SER A 59 -12.72 -9.03 -8.55
N TYR A 60 -13.70 -8.66 -7.74
CA TYR A 60 -13.57 -8.64 -6.29
C TYR A 60 -14.94 -8.73 -5.59
N ASP A 61 -15.15 -9.79 -4.80
CA ASP A 61 -16.43 -10.05 -4.14
C ASP A 61 -16.55 -9.45 -2.73
N GLY A 62 -15.55 -8.67 -2.30
CA GLY A 62 -15.45 -8.13 -0.94
C GLY A 62 -14.53 -8.92 0.00
N LYS A 63 -14.04 -10.09 -0.42
CA LYS A 63 -13.03 -10.87 0.32
C LYS A 63 -11.96 -11.43 -0.59
N THR A 64 -12.33 -11.96 -1.74
CA THR A 64 -11.43 -12.59 -2.71
C THR A 64 -11.66 -12.01 -4.10
N GLY A 65 -10.68 -12.17 -4.97
CA GLY A 65 -10.79 -11.67 -6.32
C GLY A 65 -9.70 -12.20 -7.24
N THR A 66 -9.67 -11.65 -8.45
CA THR A 66 -8.67 -11.99 -9.45
C THR A 66 -8.00 -10.71 -9.96
N VAL A 67 -6.68 -10.75 -10.10
CA VAL A 67 -5.87 -9.65 -10.63
C VAL A 67 -5.01 -10.12 -11.79
N ASN A 68 -4.75 -9.20 -12.72
CA ASN A 68 -3.56 -9.27 -13.54
C ASN A 68 -2.48 -8.38 -12.92
N LEU A 69 -1.23 -8.82 -12.93
CA LEU A 69 -0.11 -8.07 -12.38
C LEU A 69 1.05 -8.12 -13.35
N LYS A 70 1.73 -6.99 -13.49
CA LYS A 70 3.00 -6.90 -14.19
C LYS A 70 3.97 -6.03 -13.44
N ALA A 71 5.21 -6.48 -13.39
CA ALA A 71 6.34 -5.71 -12.94
C ALA A 71 7.43 -5.78 -14.00
N ASP A 72 7.91 -4.61 -14.44
CA ASP A 72 8.96 -4.49 -15.46
C ASP A 72 10.13 -3.67 -14.92
N GLY A 73 11.34 -4.22 -15.01
CA GLY A 73 12.56 -3.55 -14.54
C GLY A 73 13.58 -4.54 -14.00
N SER A 74 14.14 -4.23 -12.84
CA SER A 74 15.05 -5.15 -12.12
C SER A 74 14.30 -6.31 -11.47
N VAL A 75 13.03 -6.08 -11.16
CA VAL A 75 12.04 -7.09 -10.78
C VAL A 75 11.16 -7.30 -12.01
N SER A 76 11.23 -8.49 -12.59
CA SER A 76 10.33 -8.90 -13.67
C SER A 76 9.36 -9.95 -13.14
N ALA A 77 8.07 -9.67 -13.30
CA ALA A 77 7.00 -10.57 -12.94
C ALA A 77 5.77 -10.32 -13.83
N GLN A 78 5.03 -11.37 -14.14
CA GLN A 78 3.77 -11.25 -14.86
C GLN A 78 2.82 -12.37 -14.41
N CYS A 79 1.65 -11.98 -13.91
CA CYS A 79 0.54 -12.86 -13.62
C CYS A 79 -0.66 -12.44 -14.46
N ASP A 80 -1.27 -13.40 -15.16
CA ASP A 80 -2.58 -13.21 -15.75
C ASP A 80 -3.58 -14.08 -14.97
N GLY A 81 -4.54 -13.42 -14.31
CA GLY A 81 -5.60 -14.11 -13.57
C GLY A 81 -5.19 -14.70 -12.22
N ALA A 82 -4.25 -14.07 -11.50
CA ALA A 82 -3.87 -14.53 -10.16
C ALA A 82 -4.98 -14.26 -9.14
N GLU A 83 -5.26 -15.25 -8.31
CA GLU A 83 -6.21 -15.11 -7.20
C GLU A 83 -5.57 -14.32 -6.05
N PHE A 84 -6.36 -13.45 -5.44
CA PHE A 84 -5.94 -12.72 -4.24
C PHE A 84 -7.02 -12.78 -3.14
N GLU A 85 -6.56 -12.69 -1.89
CA GLU A 85 -7.39 -12.39 -0.74
C GLU A 85 -7.15 -10.95 -0.27
N ASN A 86 -8.22 -10.29 0.18
CA ASN A 86 -8.15 -8.99 0.84
C ASN A 86 -8.64 -9.13 2.28
N GLN A 87 -7.74 -8.87 3.22
CA GLN A 87 -8.04 -8.85 4.65
C GLN A 87 -7.66 -7.48 5.22
N GLU A 88 -8.66 -6.67 5.58
CA GLU A 88 -8.44 -5.31 6.13
C GLU A 88 -7.52 -4.45 5.24
N ASN A 89 -7.75 -4.50 3.93
CA ASN A 89 -6.97 -3.82 2.88
C ASN A 89 -5.55 -4.37 2.67
N ALA A 90 -5.14 -5.43 3.37
CA ALA A 90 -3.94 -6.18 3.03
C ALA A 90 -4.28 -7.20 1.94
N ILE A 91 -3.60 -7.09 0.79
CA ILE A 91 -3.82 -7.95 -0.38
C ILE A 91 -2.73 -9.01 -0.39
N THR A 92 -3.13 -10.28 -0.33
CA THR A 92 -2.24 -11.44 -0.47
C THR A 92 -2.57 -12.14 -1.78
N ILE A 93 -1.56 -12.34 -2.63
CA ILE A 93 -1.69 -13.06 -3.89
C ILE A 93 -1.37 -14.54 -3.61
N GLU A 94 -2.36 -15.41 -3.70
CA GLU A 94 -2.28 -16.81 -3.24
C GLU A 94 -1.81 -17.78 -4.34
N ASN A 95 -2.00 -17.44 -5.62
CA ASN A 95 -1.61 -18.26 -6.76
C ASN A 95 -0.53 -17.59 -7.62
N ASP A 96 0.55 -17.15 -6.98
CA ASP A 96 1.68 -16.47 -7.64
C ASP A 96 2.70 -17.43 -8.29
N GLN A 97 2.44 -18.75 -8.24
CA GLN A 97 3.31 -19.76 -8.82
C GLN A 97 3.38 -19.60 -10.34
N GLY A 98 4.59 -19.34 -10.85
CA GLY A 98 4.82 -19.09 -12.27
C GLY A 98 4.79 -17.62 -12.67
N CYS A 99 4.41 -16.71 -11.76
CA CYS A 99 4.40 -15.28 -12.03
C CYS A 99 5.78 -14.62 -11.99
N GLY A 100 6.84 -15.37 -11.66
CA GLY A 100 8.16 -14.81 -11.41
C GLY A 100 8.31 -14.12 -10.05
N LEU A 101 7.29 -14.19 -9.18
CA LEU A 101 7.29 -13.48 -7.89
C LEU A 101 8.01 -14.23 -6.75
N SER A 102 8.31 -15.51 -6.93
CA SER A 102 8.77 -16.42 -5.86
C SER A 102 10.12 -16.05 -5.23
N ASN A 103 10.93 -15.18 -5.85
CA ASN A 103 12.21 -14.72 -5.32
C ASN A 103 12.10 -13.35 -4.62
N TYR A 104 10.91 -12.77 -4.57
CA TYR A 104 10.66 -11.46 -3.99
C TYR A 104 9.90 -11.60 -2.68
N ASP A 105 10.22 -10.71 -1.75
CA ASP A 105 9.47 -10.54 -0.51
C ASP A 105 8.77 -9.20 -0.64
N TYR A 106 7.43 -9.20 -0.68
CA TYR A 106 6.64 -8.01 -0.95
C TYR A 106 5.30 -8.06 -0.21
N THR A 107 4.71 -6.87 -0.01
CA THR A 107 3.35 -6.72 0.52
C THR A 107 2.58 -5.75 -0.36
N VAL A 108 1.30 -6.01 -0.58
CA VAL A 108 0.39 -5.09 -1.26
C VAL A 108 -0.69 -4.64 -0.29
N ARG A 109 -0.97 -3.33 -0.26
CA ARG A 109 -2.01 -2.75 0.59
C ARG A 109 -2.85 -1.74 -0.19
N TYR A 110 -4.16 -1.78 -0.06
CA TYR A 110 -5.07 -0.76 -0.58
C TYR A 110 -5.27 0.37 0.44
N CYS A 111 -5.28 1.61 -0.05
CA CYS A 111 -5.57 2.82 0.72
C CYS A 111 -6.90 3.42 0.22
N PRO A 112 -8.05 3.09 0.84
CA PRO A 112 -9.36 3.54 0.35
C PRO A 112 -9.52 5.07 0.28
N ASP A 113 -8.98 5.82 1.25
CA ASP A 113 -9.09 7.29 1.27
C ASP A 113 -8.38 7.97 0.08
N GLN A 114 -7.41 7.28 -0.51
CA GLN A 114 -6.55 7.82 -1.56
C GLN A 114 -6.79 7.12 -2.91
N ASP A 115 -7.58 6.05 -2.92
CA ASP A 115 -7.77 5.15 -4.05
C ASP A 115 -6.42 4.72 -4.70
N THR A 116 -5.49 4.27 -3.85
CA THR A 116 -4.15 3.84 -4.27
C THR A 116 -3.79 2.47 -3.73
N LEU A 117 -2.92 1.77 -4.44
CA LEU A 117 -2.22 0.58 -3.93
C LEU A 117 -0.80 0.97 -3.50
N ILE A 118 -0.37 0.46 -2.36
CA ILE A 118 1.00 0.53 -1.90
C ILE A 118 1.63 -0.83 -2.06
N VAL A 119 2.68 -0.92 -2.87
CA VAL A 119 3.53 -2.09 -2.97
C VAL A 119 4.80 -1.81 -2.18
N ASN A 120 5.02 -2.57 -1.12
CA ASN A 120 6.33 -2.61 -0.44
C ASN A 120 7.09 -3.81 -0.96
N LEU A 121 8.23 -3.56 -1.57
CA LEU A 121 9.22 -4.58 -1.87
C LEU A 121 10.22 -4.58 -0.71
N VAL A 122 10.48 -5.75 -0.13
CA VAL A 122 11.45 -5.98 0.96
C VAL A 122 12.70 -6.65 0.40
N LYS A 123 12.56 -7.55 -0.57
CA LYS A 123 13.67 -8.19 -1.29
C LYS A 123 13.44 -8.16 -2.81
N PRO A 124 14.47 -7.85 -3.61
CA PRO A 124 15.86 -7.56 -3.21
C PRO A 124 16.11 -6.13 -2.71
N TYR A 125 15.13 -5.24 -2.83
CA TYR A 125 15.24 -3.83 -2.46
C TYR A 125 14.22 -3.50 -1.38
N ASN A 126 14.58 -2.66 -0.42
CA ASN A 126 13.66 -2.12 0.58
C ASN A 126 13.06 -0.82 0.03
N VAL A 127 12.07 -0.94 -0.85
CA VAL A 127 11.44 0.19 -1.55
C VAL A 127 9.93 0.12 -1.43
N ARG A 128 9.30 1.29 -1.47
CA ARG A 128 7.85 1.45 -1.49
C ARG A 128 7.45 2.15 -2.77
N VAL A 129 6.43 1.63 -3.43
CA VAL A 129 5.83 2.23 -4.62
C VAL A 129 4.35 2.49 -4.36
N VAL A 130 3.90 3.69 -4.69
CA VAL A 130 2.49 4.06 -4.65
C VAL A 130 1.96 3.97 -6.09
N LEU A 131 0.93 3.16 -6.28
CA LEU A 131 0.24 2.97 -7.54
C LEU A 131 -1.07 3.74 -7.51
N ASN A 132 -1.26 4.62 -8.48
CA ASN A 132 -2.47 5.44 -8.58
C ASN A 132 -3.52 4.72 -9.44
N SER A 133 -4.79 4.86 -9.07
CA SER A 133 -5.89 4.33 -9.87
C SER A 133 -6.02 5.06 -11.21
N LYS A 134 -6.43 4.31 -12.23
CA LYS A 134 -6.73 4.79 -13.58
C LYS A 134 -7.71 3.84 -14.25
N SER A 135 -8.37 4.34 -15.31
CA SER A 135 -9.13 3.48 -16.21
C SER A 135 -8.19 2.50 -16.93
N CYS A 136 -8.56 1.23 -16.99
CA CYS A 136 -7.82 0.24 -17.75
C CYS A 136 -7.90 0.50 -19.25
N SER A 137 -6.77 0.64 -19.93
CA SER A 137 -6.74 0.70 -21.40
C SER A 137 -6.79 -0.71 -21.99
N ALA A 138 -7.35 -0.86 -23.19
CA ALA A 138 -7.32 -2.14 -23.90
C ALA A 138 -5.87 -2.59 -24.15
N GLY A 139 -5.43 -3.62 -23.45
CA GLY A 139 -4.05 -4.13 -23.50
C GLY A 139 -3.17 -3.77 -22.30
N GLU A 140 -3.72 -3.13 -21.26
CA GLU A 140 -3.02 -2.99 -19.98
C GLU A 140 -3.17 -4.24 -19.12
N VAL A 141 -2.21 -5.15 -19.34
CA VAL A 141 -1.35 -5.86 -18.38
C VAL A 141 -0.21 -6.49 -19.16
#